data_AF-A0A7G2C8U6-F1
#
_entry.id   AF-A0A7G2C8U6-F1
#
_cell.length_a   1.000
_cell.length_b   1.000
_cell.length_c   1.000
_cell.angle_alpha   90.00
_cell.angle_beta   90.00
_cell.angle_gamma   90.00
#
_symmetry.space_group_name_H-M   'P 1'
#
loop_
_entity.id
_entity.type
_entity.pdbx_description
1 polymer ?
#
loop_
_entity_poly.entity_id
_entity_poly.type
_entity_poly.pdbx_seq_one_letter_code
_entity_poly.pdbx_strand_id
1 'polypeptide(L)'
;MVGGGSVREFLTTIVGLLPEPKCVKGFYRDEDDSYLAYTAGVISHEVLKAFCSWRDCPALRVATPEILAAGVPLAEYCETLLPLLPTVTRIDVGTAVDTIDWCATLPERIVVVDVIACKSIKDFTPLLAMKGLREVHYSESTDPSLESVINQLKNKGVEVL
;
A
#
# COMPACT_ATOMS: atom_id res chain seq x y z
N MET A 1 24.87 -23.14 9.00
CA MET A 1 23.59 -23.88 9.12
C MET A 1 23.12 -23.71 10.55
N VAL A 2 22.20 -22.79 10.83
CA VAL A 2 21.57 -22.69 12.17
C VAL A 2 20.45 -23.73 12.16
N GLY A 3 20.73 -24.89 12.77
CA GLY A 3 19.87 -26.06 12.73
C GLY A 3 18.82 -26.07 13.85
N GLY A 4 17.65 -26.62 13.53
CA GLY A 4 16.75 -27.37 14.44
C GLY A 4 16.10 -26.67 15.63
N GLY A 5 16.56 -25.51 16.07
CA GLY A 5 16.01 -24.77 17.22
C GLY A 5 14.77 -23.94 16.85
N SER A 6 13.90 -23.70 17.84
CA SER A 6 12.75 -22.81 17.63
C SER A 6 13.22 -21.38 17.39
N VAL A 7 12.45 -20.60 16.62
CA VAL A 7 12.69 -19.15 16.45
C VAL A 7 12.80 -18.45 17.80
N ARG A 8 12.06 -18.93 18.81
CA ARG A 8 12.14 -18.44 20.19
C ARG A 8 13.52 -18.64 20.80
N GLU A 9 14.10 -19.84 20.69
CA GLU A 9 15.44 -20.13 21.21
C GLU A 9 16.51 -19.34 20.46
N PHE A 10 16.38 -19.22 19.14
CA PHE A 10 17.27 -18.38 18.34
C PHE A 10 17.23 -16.92 18.81
N LEU A 11 16.04 -16.32 18.90
CA LEU A 11 15.88 -14.93 19.36
C LEU A 11 16.36 -14.74 20.80
N THR A 12 16.06 -15.68 21.70
CA THR A 12 16.54 -15.64 23.09
C THR A 12 18.07 -15.68 23.15
N THR A 13 18.69 -16.52 22.31
CA THR A 13 20.14 -16.62 22.20
C THR A 13 20.75 -15.32 21.67
N ILE A 14 20.22 -14.78 20.57
CA ILE A 14 20.73 -13.55 19.95
C ILE A 14 20.56 -12.34 20.88
N VAL A 15 19.41 -12.21 21.55
CA VAL A 15 19.18 -11.14 22.54
C VAL A 15 20.13 -11.28 23.74
N GLY A 16 20.41 -12.51 24.19
CA GLY A 16 21.39 -12.76 25.25
C GLY A 16 22.83 -12.41 24.84
N LEU A 17 23.17 -12.55 23.55
CA LEU A 17 24.49 -12.20 23.00
C LEU A 17 24.64 -10.71 22.67
N LEU A 18 23.52 -9.99 22.51
CA LEU A 18 23.47 -8.57 22.18
C LEU A 18 22.67 -7.86 23.29
N PRO A 19 23.29 -7.55 24.45
CA PRO A 19 22.58 -7.02 25.62
C PRO A 19 21.92 -5.65 25.37
N GLU A 20 22.35 -4.93 24.33
CA GLU A 20 21.74 -3.68 23.87
C GLU A 20 21.58 -3.69 22.34
N PRO A 21 20.66 -4.49 21.77
CA PRO A 21 20.48 -4.54 20.34
C PRO A 21 19.83 -3.22 19.88
N LYS A 22 20.60 -2.39 19.17
CA LYS A 22 20.15 -1.07 18.70
C LYS A 22 19.00 -1.17 17.68
N CYS A 23 18.98 -2.23 16.87
CA CYS A 23 17.95 -2.47 15.86
C CYS A 23 17.99 -3.94 15.41
N VAL A 24 16.82 -4.60 15.36
CA VAL A 24 16.64 -5.89 14.69
C VAL A 24 15.76 -5.64 13.48
N LYS A 25 16.34 -5.68 12.28
CA LYS A 25 15.59 -5.59 11.03
C LYS A 25 15.29 -6.99 10.53
N GLY A 26 14.04 -7.24 10.14
CA GLY A 26 13.65 -8.46 9.45
C GLY A 26 14.26 -8.54 8.04
N PHE A 27 14.04 -9.65 7.35
CA PHE A 27 14.53 -9.87 5.98
C PHE A 27 13.85 -8.98 4.93
N TYR A 28 12.60 -8.56 5.19
CA TYR A 28 11.80 -7.74 4.28
C TYR A 28 11.92 -6.27 4.66
N ARG A 29 12.10 -5.40 3.66
CA ARG A 29 12.40 -3.99 3.88
C ARG A 29 11.16 -3.12 3.98
N ASP A 30 10.09 -3.50 3.29
CA ASP A 30 8.83 -2.77 3.19
C ASP A 30 7.64 -3.71 2.89
N GLU A 31 6.46 -3.12 2.71
CA GLU A 31 5.22 -3.83 2.44
C GLU A 31 5.27 -4.61 1.13
N ASP A 32 5.98 -4.09 0.11
CA ASP A 32 6.09 -4.73 -1.20
C ASP A 32 6.92 -6.01 -1.12
N ASP A 33 8.09 -5.94 -0.48
CA ASP A 33 8.94 -7.10 -0.23
C ASP A 33 8.18 -8.20 0.53
N SER A 34 7.45 -7.82 1.58
CA SER A 34 6.70 -8.78 2.40
C SER A 34 5.49 -9.36 1.66
N TYR A 35 4.78 -8.56 0.87
CA TYR A 35 3.68 -9.02 0.02
C TYR A 35 4.17 -10.01 -1.05
N LEU A 36 5.26 -9.69 -1.76
CA LEU A 36 5.84 -10.56 -2.78
C LEU A 36 6.34 -11.89 -2.18
N ALA A 37 6.92 -11.85 -0.99
CA ALA A 37 7.31 -13.07 -0.28
C ALA A 37 6.10 -13.91 0.15
N TYR A 38 5.00 -13.27 0.54
CA TYR A 38 3.76 -13.94 0.88
C TYR A 38 3.13 -14.61 -0.35
N THR A 39 2.99 -13.90 -1.47
CA THR A 39 2.41 -14.46 -2.70
C THR A 39 3.28 -15.56 -3.31
N ALA A 40 4.60 -15.49 -3.13
CA ALA A 40 5.53 -16.56 -3.49
C ALA A 40 5.51 -17.76 -2.51
N GLY A 41 4.72 -17.73 -1.44
CA GLY A 41 4.65 -18.78 -0.43
C GLY A 41 5.89 -18.91 0.46
N VAL A 42 6.78 -17.91 0.44
CA VAL A 42 8.01 -17.86 1.26
C VAL A 42 7.67 -17.57 2.73
N ILE A 43 6.63 -16.79 2.97
CA ILE A 43 6.11 -16.50 4.32
C ILE A 43 4.63 -16.82 4.43
N SER A 44 4.20 -17.14 5.66
CA SER A 44 2.78 -17.33 5.96
C SER A 44 2.05 -16.00 6.12
N HIS A 45 0.73 -16.04 6.00
CA HIS A 45 -0.15 -14.91 6.29
C HIS A 45 0.07 -14.35 7.72
N GLU A 46 0.35 -15.22 8.71
CA GLU A 46 0.64 -14.75 10.07
C GLU A 46 1.94 -13.94 10.17
N VAL A 47 2.96 -14.29 9.37
CA VAL A 47 4.20 -13.51 9.28
C VAL A 47 3.95 -12.18 8.58
N LEU A 48 3.16 -12.17 7.49
CA LEU A 48 2.76 -10.93 6.82
C LEU A 48 1.98 -10.00 7.77
N LYS A 49 0.99 -10.53 8.48
CA LYS A 49 0.23 -9.81 9.50
C LYS A 49 1.12 -9.25 10.60
N ALA A 50 2.07 -10.05 11.09
CA ALA A 50 3.02 -9.62 12.09
C ALA A 50 4.00 -8.56 11.57
N PHE A 51 4.25 -8.47 10.26
CA PHE A 51 5.01 -7.37 9.67
C PHE A 51 4.16 -6.10 9.60
N CYS A 52 2.94 -6.21 9.06
CA CYS A 52 1.98 -5.11 8.94
C CYS A 52 1.63 -4.46 10.29
N SER A 53 1.63 -5.21 11.40
CA SER A 53 1.29 -4.68 12.73
C SER A 53 2.28 -3.66 13.30
N TRP A 54 3.50 -3.57 12.76
CA TRP A 54 4.50 -2.59 13.21
C TRP A 54 4.32 -1.24 12.53
N ARG A 55 3.44 -1.17 11.54
CA ARG A 55 3.25 0.01 10.71
C ARG A 55 2.23 0.95 11.36
N ASP A 56 2.68 2.15 11.67
CA ASP A 56 1.84 3.25 12.15
C ASP A 56 1.82 4.42 11.15
N CYS A 57 1.67 4.10 9.86
CA CYS A 57 1.61 5.07 8.78
C CYS A 57 0.21 5.07 8.15
N PRO A 58 -0.45 6.24 8.01
CA PRO A 58 -1.82 6.33 7.48
C PRO A 58 -1.90 6.19 5.95
N ALA A 59 -0.77 6.24 5.24
CA ALA A 59 -0.71 6.17 3.78
C ALA A 59 -0.15 4.83 3.32
N LEU A 60 -0.76 4.17 2.35
CA LEU A 60 -0.21 2.98 1.67
C LEU A 60 0.17 3.37 0.24
N ARG A 61 1.43 3.16 -0.14
CA ARG A 61 1.86 3.34 -1.52
C ARG A 61 1.48 2.10 -2.33
N VAL A 62 0.83 2.32 -3.46
CA VAL A 62 0.35 1.26 -4.37
C VAL A 62 0.96 1.51 -5.75
N ALA A 63 1.14 0.45 -6.55
CA ALA A 63 1.73 0.53 -7.88
C ALA A 63 3.19 1.03 -7.89
N THR A 64 3.99 0.55 -6.93
CA THR A 64 5.44 0.74 -6.96
C THR A 64 6.06 0.01 -8.16
N PRO A 65 7.23 0.45 -8.66
CA PRO A 65 7.90 -0.21 -9.78
C PRO A 65 8.09 -1.71 -9.57
N GLU A 66 8.37 -2.14 -8.34
CA GLU A 66 8.59 -3.52 -7.93
C GLU A 66 7.30 -4.35 -8.08
N ILE A 67 6.18 -3.85 -7.56
CA ILE A 67 4.86 -4.50 -7.66
C ILE A 67 4.38 -4.58 -9.11
N LEU A 68 4.58 -3.51 -9.88
CA LEU A 68 4.25 -3.49 -11.32
C LEU A 68 5.13 -4.45 -12.12
N ALA A 69 6.43 -4.49 -11.87
CA ALA A 69 7.37 -5.41 -12.54
C ALA A 69 7.05 -6.87 -12.24
N ALA A 70 6.54 -7.17 -11.04
CA ALA A 70 6.08 -8.49 -10.65
C ALA A 70 4.73 -8.88 -11.29
N GLY A 71 4.05 -7.97 -12.01
CA GLY A 71 2.77 -8.23 -12.66
C GLY A 71 1.62 -8.43 -11.68
N VAL A 72 1.73 -7.89 -10.46
CA VAL A 72 0.74 -8.05 -9.40
C VAL A 72 -0.54 -7.27 -9.74
N PRO A 73 -1.73 -7.90 -9.69
CA PRO A 73 -3.00 -7.17 -9.76
C PRO A 73 -3.15 -6.23 -8.56
N LEU A 74 -3.25 -4.92 -8.80
CA LEU A 74 -3.27 -3.90 -7.74
C LEU A 74 -4.50 -4.02 -6.82
N ALA A 75 -5.62 -4.53 -7.33
CA ALA A 75 -6.80 -4.85 -6.53
C ALA A 75 -6.49 -5.93 -5.48
N GLU A 76 -5.82 -7.02 -5.87
CA GLU A 76 -5.42 -8.12 -4.98
C GLU A 76 -4.40 -7.66 -3.93
N TYR A 77 -3.46 -6.81 -4.33
CA TYR A 77 -2.52 -6.17 -3.42
C TYR A 77 -3.25 -5.38 -2.31
N CYS A 78 -4.21 -4.55 -2.70
CA CYS A 78 -5.02 -3.77 -1.75
C CYS A 78 -5.91 -4.67 -0.88
N GLU A 79 -6.59 -5.65 -1.47
CA GLU A 79 -7.46 -6.60 -0.75
C GLU A 79 -6.69 -7.43 0.29
N THR A 80 -5.41 -7.72 0.03
CA THR A 80 -4.55 -8.45 0.96
C THR A 80 -4.03 -7.55 2.08
N LEU A 81 -3.45 -6.40 1.75
CA LEU A 81 -2.74 -5.57 2.73
C LEU A 81 -3.68 -4.69 3.55
N LEU A 82 -4.73 -4.13 2.96
CA LEU A 82 -5.59 -3.20 3.68
C LEU A 82 -6.19 -3.85 4.94
N PRO A 83 -6.77 -5.06 4.93
CA PRO A 83 -7.26 -5.69 6.17
C PRO A 83 -6.22 -5.79 7.29
N LEU A 84 -4.94 -5.89 6.94
CA LEU A 84 -3.81 -5.96 7.89
C LEU A 84 -3.32 -4.59 8.35
N LEU A 85 -3.73 -3.52 7.67
CA LEU A 85 -3.33 -2.13 7.90
C LEU A 85 -4.54 -1.26 8.26
N PRO A 86 -5.15 -1.44 9.44
CA PRO A 86 -6.40 -0.77 9.80
C PRO A 86 -6.28 0.75 9.98
N THR A 87 -5.07 1.27 10.18
CA THR A 87 -4.77 2.70 10.32
C THR A 87 -4.64 3.42 8.98
N VAL A 88 -4.57 2.68 7.86
CA VAL A 88 -4.45 3.26 6.53
C VAL A 88 -5.78 3.85 6.09
N THR A 89 -5.74 5.15 5.79
CA THR A 89 -6.87 5.94 5.28
C THR A 89 -6.53 6.66 3.97
N ARG A 90 -5.26 6.61 3.55
CA ARG A 90 -4.74 7.27 2.34
C ARG A 90 -4.05 6.27 1.42
N ILE A 91 -4.27 6.41 0.12
CA ILE A 91 -3.56 5.65 -0.93
C ILE A 91 -2.68 6.62 -1.73
N ASP A 92 -1.39 6.31 -1.82
CA ASP A 92 -0.45 7.01 -2.70
C ASP A 92 -0.26 6.20 -3.98
N VAL A 93 -0.76 6.71 -5.11
CA VAL A 93 -0.71 6.02 -6.40
C VAL A 93 0.66 6.22 -7.04
N GLY A 94 1.32 5.12 -7.39
CA GLY A 94 2.59 5.14 -8.09
C GLY A 94 2.47 5.73 -9.49
N THR A 95 3.40 6.61 -9.84
CA THR A 95 3.36 7.43 -11.07
C THR A 95 3.46 6.64 -12.38
N ALA A 96 3.87 5.37 -12.31
CA ALA A 96 4.05 4.49 -13.46
C ALA A 96 2.75 3.78 -13.90
N VAL A 97 1.69 3.82 -13.09
CA VAL A 97 0.43 3.16 -13.42
C VAL A 97 -0.36 3.97 -14.47
N ASP A 98 -1.05 3.26 -15.35
CA ASP A 98 -1.90 3.83 -16.41
C ASP A 98 -3.40 3.72 -16.12
N THR A 99 -3.79 2.98 -15.09
CA THR A 99 -5.19 2.70 -14.73
C THR A 99 -5.39 2.70 -13.20
N ILE A 100 -6.56 3.15 -12.76
CA ILE A 100 -6.96 3.17 -11.34
C ILE A 100 -8.34 2.54 -11.10
N ASP A 101 -8.75 1.60 -11.95
CA ASP A 101 -10.06 0.93 -11.85
C ASP A 101 -10.24 0.22 -10.50
N TRP A 102 -9.14 -0.28 -9.93
CA TRP A 102 -9.08 -0.90 -8.62
C TRP A 102 -9.41 0.07 -7.47
N CYS A 103 -9.33 1.39 -7.68
CA CYS A 103 -9.76 2.35 -6.66
C CYS A 103 -11.26 2.21 -6.33
N ALA A 104 -12.08 1.78 -7.29
CA ALA A 104 -13.52 1.62 -7.10
C ALA A 104 -13.89 0.53 -6.06
N THR A 105 -12.98 -0.41 -5.78
CA THR A 105 -13.19 -1.49 -4.81
C THR A 105 -12.60 -1.20 -3.43
N LEU A 106 -11.94 -0.05 -3.25
CA LEU A 106 -11.30 0.31 -1.98
C LEU A 106 -12.33 0.44 -0.85
N PRO A 107 -11.98 0.02 0.38
CA PRO A 107 -12.88 0.10 1.52
C PRO A 107 -13.19 1.55 1.89
N GLU A 108 -14.38 1.80 2.45
CA GLU A 108 -14.90 3.16 2.74
C GLU A 108 -14.04 3.98 3.72
N ARG A 109 -13.14 3.32 4.47
CA ARG A 109 -12.17 4.01 5.33
C ARG A 109 -11.04 4.69 4.56
N ILE A 110 -10.86 4.37 3.28
CA ILE A 110 -9.94 5.10 2.41
C ILE A 110 -10.63 6.38 1.98
N VAL A 111 -10.13 7.48 2.51
CA VAL A 111 -10.71 8.82 2.34
C VAL A 111 -9.83 9.73 1.49
N VAL A 112 -8.54 9.41 1.35
CA VAL A 112 -7.61 10.19 0.51
C VAL A 112 -7.02 9.32 -0.59
N VAL A 113 -7.00 9.84 -1.81
CA VAL A 113 -6.23 9.25 -2.92
C VAL A 113 -5.30 10.31 -3.50
N ASP A 114 -4.00 10.04 -3.46
CA ASP A 114 -2.97 10.90 -4.02
C ASP A 114 -2.56 10.35 -5.40
N VAL A 115 -2.80 11.16 -6.44
CA VAL A 115 -2.44 10.87 -7.84
C VAL A 115 -1.38 11.86 -8.35
N ILE A 116 -0.61 12.48 -7.45
CA ILE A 116 0.43 13.45 -7.80
C ILE A 116 1.40 12.83 -8.81
N ALA A 117 1.62 13.58 -9.90
CA ALA A 117 2.55 13.20 -10.98
C ALA A 117 2.17 11.92 -11.75
N CYS A 118 0.93 11.43 -11.64
CA CYS A 118 0.42 10.36 -12.48
C CYS A 118 0.08 10.89 -13.88
N LYS A 119 0.99 10.69 -14.85
CA LYS A 119 0.86 11.18 -16.25
C LYS A 119 0.24 10.17 -17.21
N SER A 120 0.26 8.90 -16.84
CA SER A 120 -0.19 7.81 -17.70
C SER A 120 -1.67 7.50 -17.54
N ILE A 121 -2.27 7.86 -16.39
CA ILE A 121 -3.71 7.68 -16.13
C ILE A 121 -4.51 8.61 -17.04
N LYS A 122 -5.40 8.03 -17.84
CA LYS A 122 -6.30 8.78 -18.75
C LYS A 122 -7.76 8.77 -18.32
N ASP A 123 -8.12 7.87 -17.42
CA ASP A 123 -9.45 7.73 -16.88
C ASP A 123 -9.42 7.84 -15.35
N PHE A 124 -9.97 8.94 -14.85
CA PHE A 124 -10.11 9.21 -13.42
C PHE A 124 -11.54 8.96 -12.92
N THR A 125 -12.45 8.46 -13.76
CA THR A 125 -13.82 8.11 -13.35
C THR A 125 -13.91 7.05 -12.25
N PRO A 126 -12.95 6.12 -12.04
CA PRO A 126 -12.98 5.21 -10.90
C PRO A 126 -13.03 5.92 -9.53
N LEU A 127 -12.46 7.12 -9.41
CA LEU A 127 -12.54 7.92 -8.19
C LEU A 127 -13.99 8.31 -7.85
N LEU A 128 -14.84 8.49 -8.87
CA LEU A 128 -16.26 8.79 -8.69
C LEU A 128 -17.03 7.59 -8.12
N ALA A 129 -16.55 6.36 -8.25
CA ALA A 129 -17.19 5.17 -7.69
C ALA A 129 -16.86 4.96 -6.21
N MET A 130 -15.79 5.58 -5.70
CA MET A 130 -15.38 5.47 -4.31
C MET A 130 -16.42 6.09 -3.37
N LYS A 131 -16.90 5.30 -2.41
CA LYS A 131 -17.86 5.77 -1.39
C LYS A 131 -17.18 6.53 -0.24
N GLY A 132 -15.98 6.08 0.12
CA GLY A 132 -15.19 6.64 1.22
C GLY A 132 -14.46 7.93 0.89
N LEU A 133 -14.23 8.21 -0.40
CA LEU A 133 -13.37 9.29 -0.86
C LEU A 133 -13.85 10.66 -0.35
N ARG A 134 -12.91 11.45 0.17
CA ARG A 134 -13.09 12.82 0.69
C ARG A 134 -12.08 13.78 0.10
N GLU A 135 -10.87 13.31 -0.20
CA GLU A 135 -9.82 14.14 -0.76
C GLU A 135 -9.13 13.44 -1.94
N VAL A 136 -8.88 14.18 -3.01
CA VAL A 136 -8.00 13.78 -4.10
C VAL A 136 -6.86 14.78 -4.16
N HIS A 137 -5.64 14.31 -3.96
CA HIS A 137 -4.45 15.14 -4.07
C HIS A 137 -3.84 14.99 -5.46
N TYR A 138 -3.57 16.11 -6.13
CA TYR A 138 -2.95 16.14 -7.45
C TYR A 138 -1.94 17.28 -7.55
N SER A 139 -1.22 17.32 -8.68
CA SER A 139 -0.29 18.40 -8.99
C SER A 139 -0.37 18.78 -10.46
N GLU A 140 0.28 19.88 -10.84
CA GLU A 140 0.43 20.31 -12.24
C GLU A 140 1.09 19.23 -13.14
N SER A 141 1.77 18.25 -12.53
CA SER A 141 2.38 17.12 -13.25
C SER A 141 1.42 15.94 -13.45
N THR A 142 0.20 16.02 -12.94
CA THR A 142 -0.86 15.00 -13.11
C THR A 142 -1.48 15.15 -14.48
N ASP A 143 -1.94 14.05 -15.07
CA ASP A 143 -2.56 14.11 -16.39
C ASP A 143 -3.79 15.04 -16.41
N PRO A 144 -3.92 15.93 -17.42
CA PRO A 144 -5.04 16.87 -17.51
C PRO A 144 -6.42 16.22 -17.63
N SER A 145 -6.51 14.92 -17.97
CA SER A 145 -7.79 14.21 -18.00
C SER A 145 -8.53 14.20 -16.66
N LEU A 146 -7.82 14.42 -15.53
CA LEU A 146 -8.45 14.60 -14.21
C LEU A 146 -9.47 15.77 -14.21
N GLU A 147 -9.20 16.84 -14.95
CA GLU A 147 -10.08 18.03 -15.05
C GLU A 147 -11.51 17.66 -15.48
N SER A 148 -11.66 16.60 -16.29
CA SER A 148 -12.96 16.12 -16.75
C SER A 148 -13.87 15.60 -15.63
N VAL A 149 -13.29 15.20 -14.49
CA VAL A 149 -14.03 14.64 -13.34
C VAL A 149 -14.01 15.54 -12.10
N ILE A 150 -13.20 16.61 -12.04
CA ILE A 150 -13.08 17.49 -10.86
C ILE A 150 -14.43 18.04 -10.39
N ASN A 151 -15.24 18.56 -11.31
CA ASN A 151 -16.55 19.11 -10.93
C ASN A 151 -17.50 18.02 -10.40
N GLN A 152 -17.38 16.80 -10.93
CA GLN A 152 -18.18 15.66 -10.46
C GLN A 152 -17.75 15.22 -9.05
N LEU A 153 -16.43 15.21 -8.78
CA LEU A 153 -15.88 14.97 -7.45
C LEU A 153 -16.35 16.02 -6.44
N LYS A 154 -16.23 17.31 -6.78
CA LYS A 154 -16.68 18.43 -5.93
C LYS A 154 -18.18 18.37 -5.64
N ASN A 155 -19.00 18.03 -6.64
CA ASN A 155 -20.45 17.85 -6.45
C ASN A 155 -20.80 16.70 -5.49
N LYS A 156 -19.89 15.73 -5.31
CA LYS A 156 -20.00 14.66 -4.32
C LYS A 156 -19.44 15.03 -2.94
N GLY A 157 -18.99 16.27 -2.75
CA GLY A 157 -18.35 16.72 -1.52
C GLY A 157 -16.91 16.23 -1.35
N VAL A 158 -16.24 15.84 -2.43
CA VAL A 158 -14.81 15.52 -2.44
C VAL A 158 -14.01 16.81 -2.65
N GLU A 159 -13.07 17.08 -1.76
CA GLU A 159 -12.07 18.12 -1.92
C GLU A 159 -11.00 17.67 -2.91
N VAL A 160 -10.62 18.55 -3.83
CA VAL A 160 -9.58 18.27 -4.83
C VAL A 160 -8.50 19.32 -4.64
N LEU A 161 -7.33 18.86 -4.16
CA LEU A 161 -6.24 19.66 -3.60
C LEU A 161 -4.93 19.49 -4.37
#